data_AF-A0A2W7DYQ2-F1
#
_entry.id   AF-A0A2W7DYQ2-F1
#
_cell.length_a   1.000
_cell.length_b   1.000
_cell.length_c   1.000
_cell.angle_alpha   90.00
_cell.angle_beta   90.00
_cell.angle_gamma   90.00
#
_symmetry.space_group_name_H-M   'P 1'
#
loop_
_entity.id
_entity.type
_entity.pdbx_description
1 polymer ?
#
loop_
_entity_poly.entity_id
_entity_poly.type
_entity_poly.pdbx_seq_one_letter_code
_entity_poly.pdbx_strand_id
1 'polypeptide(L)'
;MDDKYSNAREHFFAALRTLAASSDSIQTRLIDANVNILHVTIDEFAGDRELKFKFAKILDLLAVDQDDMETVAVETAAHMTDFEAVKVADLICDFYYELT
;
A
#
# COMPACT_ATOMS: atom_id res chain seq x y z
N MET A 1 -3.24 13.57 -20.38
CA MET A 1 -2.09 13.42 -19.48
C MET A 1 -1.68 11.97 -19.59
N ASP A 2 -0.40 11.67 -19.76
CA ASP A 2 0.07 10.29 -19.80
C ASP A 2 -0.30 9.62 -18.48
N ASP A 3 -1.30 8.75 -18.51
CA ASP A 3 -1.77 7.95 -17.38
C ASP A 3 -0.77 6.79 -17.14
N LYS A 4 0.53 7.13 -17.02
CA LYS A 4 1.64 6.18 -16.94
C LYS A 4 1.49 5.17 -15.79
N TYR A 5 0.75 5.56 -14.75
CA TYR A 5 0.49 4.78 -13.54
C TYR A 5 -1.01 4.72 -13.19
N SER A 6 -1.91 4.72 -14.19
CA SER A 6 -3.37 4.73 -13.92
C SER A 6 -3.84 3.57 -13.05
N ASN A 7 -3.28 2.38 -13.25
CA ASN A 7 -3.59 1.18 -12.46
C ASN A 7 -3.18 1.37 -10.99
N ALA A 8 -1.91 1.70 -10.74
CA ALA A 8 -1.43 2.03 -9.41
C ALA A 8 -2.25 3.14 -8.74
N ARG A 9 -2.58 4.21 -9.46
CA ARG A 9 -3.38 5.33 -8.93
C ARG A 9 -4.77 4.89 -8.49
N GLU A 10 -5.45 4.04 -9.27
CA GLU A 10 -6.78 3.53 -8.93
C GLU A 10 -6.75 2.69 -7.65
N HIS A 11 -5.79 1.76 -7.56
CA HIS A 11 -5.62 0.91 -6.39
C HIS A 11 -5.18 1.66 -5.13
N PHE A 12 -4.24 2.61 -5.24
CA PHE A 12 -3.85 3.45 -4.12
C PHE A 12 -4.97 4.40 -3.67
N PHE A 13 -5.79 4.89 -4.60
CA PHE A 13 -6.96 5.69 -4.23
C PHE A 13 -8.00 4.85 -3.47
N ALA A 14 -8.24 3.60 -3.90
CA ALA A 14 -9.11 2.67 -3.18
C ALA A 14 -8.58 2.37 -1.77
N ALA A 15 -7.27 2.12 -1.64
CA ALA A 15 -6.58 1.94 -0.36
C ALA A 15 -6.76 3.16 0.55
N LEU A 16 -6.55 4.38 0.02
CA LEU A 16 -6.77 5.63 0.75
C LEU A 16 -8.21 5.81 1.21
N ARG A 17 -9.18 5.45 0.38
CA ARG A 17 -10.59 5.53 0.74
C ARG A 17 -10.90 4.59 1.90
N THR A 18 -10.39 3.36 1.87
CA THR A 18 -10.52 2.39 2.97
C THR A 18 -9.86 2.91 4.25
N LEU A 19 -8.65 3.47 4.13
CA LEU A 19 -8.00 4.15 5.23
C LEU A 19 -8.89 5.29 5.73
N ALA A 20 -9.44 6.18 4.92
CA ALA A 20 -10.17 7.35 5.42
C ALA A 20 -11.60 7.08 5.93
N ALA A 21 -12.27 6.03 5.43
CA ALA A 21 -13.73 5.89 5.58
C ALA A 21 -14.20 5.01 6.76
N SER A 22 -13.31 4.23 7.38
CA SER A 22 -13.71 3.30 8.45
C SER A 22 -13.45 3.86 9.86
N SER A 23 -14.37 3.55 10.78
CA SER A 23 -14.27 3.83 12.22
C SER A 23 -13.45 2.78 13.00
N ASP A 24 -12.93 1.77 12.30
CA ASP A 24 -12.17 0.67 12.89
C ASP A 24 -10.75 1.14 13.28
N SER A 25 -10.02 0.25 13.96
CA SER A 25 -8.63 0.50 14.28
C SER A 25 -7.79 0.66 13.01
N ILE A 26 -6.66 1.35 13.12
CA ILE A 26 -5.77 1.58 12.00
C ILE A 26 -5.23 0.27 11.40
N GLN A 27 -5.08 -0.78 12.21
CA GLN A 27 -4.70 -2.12 11.75
C GLN A 27 -5.75 -2.73 10.84
N THR A 28 -7.03 -2.72 11.24
CA THR A 28 -8.13 -3.26 10.41
C THR A 28 -8.23 -2.49 9.09
N ARG A 29 -8.10 -1.16 9.15
CA ARG A 29 -8.11 -0.30 7.96
C ARG A 29 -6.94 -0.57 7.03
N LEU A 30 -5.76 -0.89 7.56
CA LEU A 30 -4.60 -1.28 6.77
C LEU A 30 -4.77 -2.66 6.14
N ILE A 31 -5.30 -3.63 6.88
CA ILE A 31 -5.61 -4.97 6.34
C ILE A 31 -6.47 -4.83 5.08
N ASP A 32 -7.56 -4.07 5.16
CA ASP A 32 -8.47 -3.87 4.03
C ASP A 32 -7.84 -3.02 2.90
N ALA A 33 -6.95 -2.07 3.25
CA ALA A 33 -6.23 -1.26 2.27
C ALA A 33 -5.18 -2.09 1.51
N ASN A 34 -4.52 -3.04 2.18
CA ASN A 34 -3.48 -3.90 1.61
C ASN A 34 -3.99 -4.72 0.44
N VAL A 35 -5.24 -5.21 0.52
CA VAL A 35 -5.90 -5.94 -0.58
C VAL A 35 -5.76 -5.16 -1.89
N ASN A 36 -5.98 -3.85 -1.85
CA ASN A 36 -5.88 -3.00 -3.05
C ASN A 36 -4.42 -2.76 -3.47
N ILE A 37 -3.51 -2.56 -2.52
CA ILE A 37 -2.08 -2.30 -2.79
C ILE A 37 -1.43 -3.52 -3.47
N LEU A 38 -1.82 -4.73 -3.09
CA LEU A 38 -1.30 -5.99 -3.65
C LEU A 38 -1.68 -6.22 -5.11
N HIS A 39 -2.70 -5.52 -5.63
CA HIS A 39 -3.02 -5.57 -7.06
C HIS A 39 -2.07 -4.75 -7.94
N VAL A 40 -1.18 -3.95 -7.35
CA VAL A 40 -0.18 -3.16 -8.07
C VAL A 40 1.11 -3.96 -8.19
N THR A 41 1.62 -4.11 -9.40
CA THR A 41 2.87 -4.84 -9.63
C THR A 41 4.08 -3.90 -9.59
N ILE A 42 5.16 -4.31 -8.94
CA ILE A 42 6.39 -3.49 -8.83
C ILE A 42 7.02 -3.16 -10.20
N ASP A 43 6.69 -3.94 -11.23
CA ASP A 43 7.15 -3.74 -12.60
C ASP A 43 6.49 -2.53 -13.29
N GLU A 44 5.33 -2.06 -12.81
CA GLU A 44 4.73 -0.80 -13.27
C GLU A 44 5.70 0.38 -13.09
N PHE A 45 6.58 0.31 -12.09
CA PHE A 45 7.56 1.35 -11.78
C PHE A 45 8.95 1.08 -12.38
N ALA A 46 9.11 0.11 -13.30
CA ALA A 46 10.43 -0.20 -13.88
C ALA A 46 11.13 1.00 -14.53
N GLY A 47 10.36 1.96 -15.07
CA GLY A 47 10.86 3.20 -15.66
C GLY A 47 11.07 4.35 -14.67
N ASP A 48 10.76 4.17 -13.39
CA ASP A 48 10.93 5.17 -12.34
C ASP A 48 11.49 4.51 -11.07
N ARG A 49 12.80 4.63 -10.91
CA ARG A 49 13.54 3.95 -9.84
C ARG A 49 13.13 4.46 -8.46
N GLU A 50 12.76 5.72 -8.34
CA GLU A 50 12.36 6.31 -7.07
C GLU A 50 11.01 5.74 -6.61
N LEU A 51 10.02 5.75 -7.50
CA LEU A 51 8.71 5.12 -7.23
C LEU A 51 8.86 3.62 -6.97
N LYS A 52 9.72 2.92 -7.72
CA LYS A 52 9.98 1.49 -7.51
C LYS A 52 10.51 1.20 -6.10
N PHE A 53 11.44 2.02 -5.61
CA PHE A 53 11.98 1.87 -4.25
C PHE A 53 10.96 2.20 -3.17
N LYS A 54 10.16 3.25 -3.36
CA LYS A 54 9.11 3.62 -2.39
C LYS A 54 8.03 2.55 -2.31
N PHE A 55 7.61 2.00 -3.46
CA PHE A 55 6.67 0.89 -3.50
C PHE A 55 7.26 -0.37 -2.86
N ALA A 56 8.50 -0.73 -3.16
CA ALA A 56 9.19 -1.85 -2.52
C ALA A 56 9.24 -1.71 -0.99
N LYS A 57 9.47 -0.49 -0.49
CA LYS A 57 9.48 -0.21 0.95
C LYS A 57 8.09 -0.38 1.57
N ILE A 58 7.02 -0.02 0.87
CA ILE A 58 5.66 -0.28 1.33
C ILE A 58 5.43 -1.80 1.42
N LEU A 59 5.78 -2.56 0.38
CA LEU A 59 5.65 -4.02 0.38
C LEU A 59 6.47 -4.70 1.49
N ASP A 60 7.70 -4.24 1.72
CA ASP A 60 8.59 -4.72 2.79
C ASP A 60 7.99 -4.51 4.18
N LEU A 61 7.39 -3.33 4.42
CA LEU A 61 6.71 -3.03 5.68
C LEU A 61 5.41 -3.83 5.85
N LEU A 62 4.77 -4.21 4.75
CA LEU A 62 3.64 -5.14 4.76
C LEU A 62 4.07 -6.60 4.94
N ALA A 63 5.38 -6.87 5.03
CA ALA A 63 6.00 -8.20 5.07
C ALA A 63 5.52 -9.13 3.94
N VAL A 64 5.21 -8.55 2.78
CA VAL A 64 4.75 -9.30 1.61
C VAL A 64 5.96 -10.01 1.00
N ASP A 65 6.18 -11.27 1.39
CA ASP A 65 7.02 -12.18 0.62
C ASP A 65 6.18 -12.78 -0.52
N GLN A 66 6.75 -12.89 -1.72
CA GLN A 66 5.98 -13.09 -2.97
C GLN A 66 5.16 -14.40 -3.05
N ASP A 67 5.30 -15.33 -2.11
CA ASP A 67 4.65 -16.65 -2.16
C ASP A 67 3.27 -16.72 -1.47
N ASP A 68 2.92 -15.79 -0.56
CA ASP A 68 1.59 -15.75 0.10
C ASP A 68 1.19 -14.32 0.48
N MET A 69 1.01 -13.49 -0.56
CA MET A 69 0.97 -12.03 -0.43
C MET A 69 -0.22 -11.50 0.38
N GLU A 70 -1.38 -12.15 0.32
CA GLU A 70 -2.59 -11.67 0.98
C GLU A 70 -2.63 -12.09 2.46
N THR A 71 -2.34 -13.36 2.75
CA THR A 71 -2.37 -13.91 4.12
C THR A 71 -1.32 -13.26 5.01
N VAL A 72 -0.08 -13.10 4.50
CA VAL A 72 1.02 -12.54 5.29
C VAL A 72 0.83 -11.03 5.54
N ALA A 73 0.30 -10.29 4.57
CA ALA A 73 -0.01 -8.87 4.77
C ALA A 73 -1.09 -8.66 5.84
N VAL A 74 -2.10 -9.54 5.88
CA VAL A 74 -3.17 -9.52 6.88
C VAL A 74 -2.61 -9.84 8.28
N GLU A 75 -1.84 -10.92 8.40
CA GLU A 75 -1.24 -11.32 9.68
C GLU A 75 -0.26 -10.27 10.21
N THR A 76 0.55 -9.69 9.33
CA THR A 76 1.53 -8.66 9.71
C THR A 76 0.84 -7.41 10.21
N ALA A 77 -0.16 -6.91 9.48
CA ALA A 77 -0.93 -5.74 9.92
C ALA A 77 -1.70 -5.99 11.23
N ALA A 78 -2.14 -7.23 11.49
CA ALA A 78 -2.76 -7.61 12.77
C ALA A 78 -1.78 -7.59 13.96
N HIS A 79 -0.48 -7.79 13.69
CA HIS A 79 0.59 -7.74 14.71
C HIS A 79 1.31 -6.38 14.79
N MET A 80 1.00 -5.43 13.89
CA MET A 80 1.56 -4.08 13.93
C MET A 80 1.07 -3.31 15.15
N THR A 81 1.99 -2.60 15.79
CA THR A 81 1.63 -1.55 16.76
C THR A 81 0.92 -0.40 16.05
N ASP A 82 0.09 0.36 16.77
CA ASP A 82 -0.58 1.56 16.24
C ASP A 82 0.42 2.51 15.55
N PHE A 83 1.63 2.63 16.10
CA PHE A 83 2.68 3.49 15.56
C PHE A 83 3.24 2.98 14.22
N GLU A 84 3.44 1.67 14.08
CA GLU A 84 3.88 1.06 12.82
C GLU A 84 2.78 1.18 11.76
N ALA A 85 1.54 0.88 12.15
CA ALA A 85 0.37 1.03 11.29
C ALA A 85 0.23 2.47 10.76
N VAL A 86 0.34 3.48 11.61
CA VAL A 86 0.29 4.90 11.18
C VAL A 86 1.40 5.22 10.18
N LYS A 87 2.63 4.73 10.38
CA LYS A 87 3.72 4.95 9.43
C LYS A 87 3.46 4.33 8.06
N VAL A 88 2.88 3.14 8.02
CA VAL A 88 2.52 2.50 6.75
C VAL A 88 1.41 3.29 6.06
N ALA A 89 0.40 3.74 6.79
CA ALA A 89 -0.68 4.58 6.26
C ALA A 89 -0.15 5.91 5.70
N ASP A 90 0.79 6.56 6.39
CA ASP A 90 1.45 7.79 5.92
C ASP A 90 2.21 7.54 4.62
N LEU A 91 2.99 6.44 4.54
CA LEU A 91 3.73 6.09 3.32
C LEU A 91 2.81 5.78 2.13
N ILE A 92 1.65 5.16 2.37
CA ILE A 92 0.63 4.94 1.34
C ILE A 92 0.08 6.28 0.83
N CYS A 93 -0.16 7.23 1.72
CA CYS A 93 -0.61 8.57 1.36
C CYS A 93 0.43 9.32 0.55
N ASP A 94 1.68 9.36 1.02
CA ASP A 94 2.79 10.01 0.33
C ASP A 94 2.98 9.41 -1.07
N PHE A 95 2.92 8.09 -1.20
CA PHE A 95 3.06 7.41 -2.48
C PHE A 95 1.95 7.80 -3.46
N TYR A 96 0.70 7.86 -3.02
CA TYR A 96 -0.40 8.31 -3.88
C TYR A 96 -0.22 9.75 -4.38
N TYR A 97 0.29 10.66 -3.54
CA TYR A 97 0.59 12.03 -3.96
C TYR A 97 1.65 12.08 -5.06
N GLU A 98 2.63 11.18 -5.04
CA GLU A 98 3.67 11.10 -6.06
C GLU A 98 3.19 10.46 -7.38
N LEU A 99 2.09 9.71 -7.35
CA LEU A 99 1.45 9.17 -8.55
C LEU A 99 0.56 10.18 -9.29
N THR A 100 0.30 11.35 -8.70
CA THR A 100 -0.63 12.39 -9.19
C THR A 100 0.09 13.54 -9.89
#